data_AF-A0A5C7PPZ9-F1
#
_entry.id   AF-A0A5C7PPZ9-F1
#
_cell.length_a   1.000
_cell.length_b   1.000
_cell.length_c   1.000
_cell.angle_alpha   90.00
_cell.angle_beta   90.00
_cell.angle_gamma   90.00
#
_symmetry.space_group_name_H-M   'P 1'
#
loop_
_entity.id
_entity.type
_entity.pdbx_description
1 polymer ?
#
loop_
_entity_poly.entity_id
_entity_poly.type
_entity_poly.pdbx_seq_one_letter_code
_entity_poly.pdbx_strand_id
1 'polypeptide(L)'
;MKEKVALAGATNNTLPEHLKTIAFAALMRGQINQVLRKKDPAVNSYAPVNTVETIVLADDAKAHKLHRAYSRAGTVTGELTVVAPGTTPSSGEISIQPNGDVMVLAADAITSLDVTFVPERGDVVELNNWPVVSNAIALPASITTPGVVLLLEAESLAGTLTGKLRVLAPSGSAAATTQARLDVAKTNVKFAPADAVTKARVKLLVCAAVDLDTVLEADATVM
;
A
#
# COMPACT_ATOMS: atom_id res chain seq x y z
N MET A 1 -13.37 18.94 -24.96
CA MET A 1 -14.04 20.25 -25.12
C MET A 1 -15.10 20.55 -24.05
N LYS A 2 -15.65 19.55 -23.33
CA LYS A 2 -16.61 19.79 -22.23
C LYS A 2 -15.97 20.27 -20.91
N GLU A 3 -14.69 19.99 -20.66
CA GLU A 3 -14.01 20.37 -19.41
C GLU A 3 -13.61 21.86 -19.35
N LYS A 4 -13.20 22.46 -20.49
CA LYS A 4 -12.84 23.90 -20.53
C LYS A 4 -14.01 24.84 -20.27
N VAL A 5 -15.25 24.38 -20.46
CA VAL A 5 -16.46 25.20 -20.22
C VAL A 5 -16.85 25.21 -18.73
N ALA A 6 -16.47 24.18 -17.96
CA ALA A 6 -16.82 24.10 -16.54
C ALA A 6 -16.03 25.09 -15.66
N LEU A 7 -14.77 25.37 -16.00
CA LEU A 7 -13.93 26.29 -15.22
C LEU A 7 -14.29 27.78 -15.46
N ALA A 8 -14.90 28.10 -16.61
CA ALA A 8 -15.24 29.46 -16.99
C ALA A 8 -16.52 30.01 -16.30
N GLY A 9 -17.27 29.16 -15.58
CA GLY A 9 -18.51 29.53 -14.88
C GLY A 9 -18.47 29.31 -13.36
N ALA A 10 -17.30 29.04 -12.78
CA ALA A 10 -17.17 28.71 -11.37
C ALA A 10 -17.44 29.94 -10.48
N THR A 11 -18.44 29.84 -9.60
CA THR A 11 -18.58 30.73 -8.44
C THR A 11 -17.88 30.11 -7.23
N ASN A 12 -17.51 30.90 -6.22
CA ASN A 12 -16.81 30.43 -5.02
C ASN A 12 -17.47 29.20 -4.34
N ASN A 13 -18.77 28.99 -4.54
CA ASN A 13 -19.53 27.88 -3.97
C ASN A 13 -19.42 26.54 -4.74
N THR A 14 -18.81 26.54 -5.93
CA THR A 14 -18.71 25.34 -6.79
C THR A 14 -17.31 24.71 -6.80
N LEU A 15 -16.29 25.45 -6.35
CA LEU A 15 -14.91 24.98 -6.29
C LEU A 15 -14.73 23.70 -5.46
N PRO A 16 -15.32 23.55 -4.25
CA PRO A 16 -15.19 22.31 -3.50
C PRO A 16 -15.73 21.09 -4.26
N GLU A 17 -16.80 21.27 -5.05
CA GLU A 17 -17.41 20.18 -5.81
C GLU A 17 -16.55 19.78 -7.02
N HIS A 18 -15.90 20.74 -7.66
CA HIS A 18 -14.90 20.47 -8.69
C HIS A 18 -13.67 19.74 -8.12
N LEU A 19 -13.18 20.16 -6.95
CA LEU A 19 -12.05 19.48 -6.27
C LEU A 19 -12.38 18.05 -5.85
N LYS A 20 -13.63 17.78 -5.46
CA LYS A 20 -14.10 16.39 -5.23
C LYS A 20 -14.16 15.60 -6.52
N THR A 21 -14.65 16.20 -7.60
CA THR A 21 -14.80 15.53 -8.91
C THR A 21 -13.46 15.04 -9.44
N ILE A 22 -12.38 15.81 -9.23
CA ILE A 22 -11.02 15.41 -9.62
C ILE A 22 -10.29 14.58 -8.55
N ALA A 23 -11.00 14.15 -7.49
CA ALA A 23 -10.43 13.42 -6.36
C ALA A 23 -9.17 14.09 -5.78
N PHE A 24 -9.15 15.43 -5.71
CA PHE A 24 -7.96 16.21 -5.35
C PHE A 24 -7.35 15.80 -4.01
N ALA A 25 -8.17 15.38 -3.05
CA ALA A 25 -7.69 14.90 -1.76
C ALA A 25 -6.85 13.62 -1.87
N ALA A 26 -7.18 12.70 -2.80
CA ALA A 26 -6.37 11.50 -3.07
C ALA A 26 -5.04 11.87 -3.73
N LEU A 27 -5.07 12.81 -4.68
CA LEU A 27 -3.86 13.35 -5.30
C LEU A 27 -2.92 13.96 -4.27
N MET A 28 -3.43 14.86 -3.42
CA MET A 28 -2.63 15.52 -2.39
C MET A 28 -2.11 14.55 -1.33
N ARG A 29 -2.86 13.49 -1.00
CA ARG A 29 -2.45 12.47 -0.04
C ARG A 29 -1.18 11.73 -0.47
N GLY A 30 -0.97 11.52 -1.76
CA GLY A 30 0.25 10.89 -2.29
C GLY A 30 1.44 11.84 -2.46
N GLN A 31 1.25 13.16 -2.28
CA GLN A 31 2.27 14.18 -2.56
C GLN A 31 2.87 14.84 -1.33
N ILE A 32 2.10 14.91 -0.23
CA ILE A 32 2.56 15.54 1.00
C ILE A 32 2.85 14.50 2.06
N ASN A 33 3.80 14.82 2.94
CA ASN A 33 4.06 14.01 4.12
C ASN A 33 2.77 13.87 4.93
N GLN A 34 2.43 12.62 5.23
CA GLN A 34 1.25 12.28 5.99
C GLN A 34 1.59 12.25 7.47
N VAL A 35 0.64 12.70 8.28
CA VAL A 35 0.76 12.70 9.75
C VAL A 35 -0.46 11.99 10.33
N LEU A 36 -0.19 10.86 10.99
CA LEU A 36 -1.17 10.13 11.78
C LEU A 36 -0.97 10.46 13.25
N ARG A 37 -2.08 10.64 13.97
CA ARG A 37 -2.09 10.95 15.40
C ARG A 37 -2.97 9.97 16.13
N LYS A 38 -2.51 9.49 17.28
CA LYS A 38 -3.26 8.63 18.19
C LYS A 38 -3.95 7.46 17.48
N LYS A 39 -3.18 6.74 16.66
CA LYS A 39 -3.64 5.52 16.00
C LYS A 39 -3.32 4.30 16.86
N ASP A 40 -4.22 3.34 16.81
CA ASP A 40 -4.12 2.10 17.59
C ASP A 40 -3.81 0.99 16.58
N PRO A 41 -2.56 0.48 16.56
CA PRO A 41 -2.22 -0.71 15.79
C PRO A 41 -3.12 -1.88 16.17
N ALA A 42 -3.43 -2.74 15.21
CA ALA A 42 -4.22 -3.94 15.44
C ALA A 42 -3.73 -5.10 14.56
N VAL A 43 -4.15 -6.31 14.89
CA VAL A 43 -3.83 -7.50 14.09
C VAL A 43 -4.39 -7.34 12.66
N ASN A 44 -3.51 -7.53 11.67
CA ASN A 44 -3.87 -7.52 10.25
C ASN A 44 -3.59 -8.90 9.63
N SER A 45 -4.58 -9.48 8.96
CA SER A 45 -4.43 -10.78 8.28
C SER A 45 -3.40 -10.77 7.15
N TYR A 46 -3.09 -9.59 6.60
CA TYR A 46 -2.07 -9.44 5.56
C TYR A 46 -0.66 -9.26 6.12
N ALA A 47 -0.50 -9.12 7.45
CA ALA A 47 0.79 -8.99 8.12
C ALA A 47 1.74 -10.14 7.79
N PRO A 48 3.05 -9.90 7.58
CA PRO A 48 4.01 -10.94 7.19
C PRO A 48 4.20 -11.99 8.30
N VAL A 49 4.01 -11.60 9.56
CA VAL A 49 4.16 -12.44 10.75
C VAL A 49 3.04 -12.16 11.76
N ASN A 50 2.75 -13.10 12.65
CA ASN A 50 1.69 -12.96 13.67
C ASN A 50 2.11 -12.15 14.90
N THR A 51 3.39 -11.82 15.02
CA THR A 51 3.96 -11.13 16.19
C THR A 51 3.90 -9.62 16.04
N VAL A 52 3.26 -9.09 15.00
CA VAL A 52 3.15 -7.66 14.74
C VAL A 52 1.71 -7.20 14.73
N GLU A 53 1.52 -5.95 15.11
CA GLU A 53 0.29 -5.20 14.91
C GLU A 53 0.53 -4.09 13.89
N THR A 54 -0.51 -3.72 13.18
CA THR A 54 -0.43 -2.89 11.98
C THR A 54 -1.39 -1.72 12.05
N ILE A 55 -0.93 -0.54 11.61
CA ILE A 55 -1.80 0.55 11.21
C ILE A 55 -2.04 0.41 9.71
N VAL A 56 -3.25 0.00 9.34
CA VAL A 56 -3.66 -0.08 7.94
C VAL A 56 -3.77 1.34 7.39
N LEU A 57 -2.97 1.63 6.36
CA LEU A 57 -3.00 2.90 5.65
C LEU A 57 -4.00 2.86 4.50
N ALA A 58 -4.41 4.04 4.02
CA ALA A 58 -5.22 4.11 2.81
C ALA A 58 -4.43 3.54 1.62
N ASP A 59 -5.11 2.86 0.70
CA ASP A 59 -4.45 2.14 -0.41
C ASP A 59 -3.71 3.09 -1.37
N ASP A 60 -4.15 4.35 -1.46
CA ASP A 60 -3.54 5.44 -2.23
C ASP A 60 -2.48 6.23 -1.45
N ALA A 61 -2.16 5.83 -0.22
CA ALA A 61 -1.20 6.50 0.66
C ALA A 61 -0.44 5.51 1.55
N LYS A 62 -0.02 4.38 0.99
CA LYS A 62 0.88 3.43 1.66
C LYS A 62 2.22 4.10 1.97
N ALA A 63 2.92 3.69 3.02
CA ALA A 63 4.18 4.30 3.42
C ALA A 63 5.34 3.85 2.52
N HIS A 64 6.05 4.82 1.94
CA HIS A 64 7.37 4.62 1.33
C HIS A 64 8.48 4.68 2.39
N LYS A 65 8.39 5.68 3.27
CA LYS A 65 9.41 5.96 4.28
C LYS A 65 8.78 6.53 5.55
N LEU A 66 9.23 6.06 6.71
CA LEU A 66 8.88 6.65 8.00
C LEU A 66 9.89 7.75 8.35
N HIS A 67 9.40 8.89 8.81
CA HIS A 67 10.24 9.97 9.31
C HIS A 67 10.41 9.89 10.82
N ARG A 68 9.30 9.79 11.54
CA ARG A 68 9.23 9.84 13.00
C ARG A 68 8.04 9.05 13.48
N ALA A 69 8.18 8.43 14.64
CA ALA A 69 7.10 7.71 15.29
C ALA A 69 7.22 7.85 16.81
N TYR A 70 6.10 8.12 17.47
CA TYR A 70 6.06 8.35 18.90
C TYR A 70 4.91 7.58 19.55
N SER A 71 5.24 6.65 20.43
CA SER A 71 4.27 5.92 21.24
C SER A 71 3.90 6.75 22.47
N ARG A 72 2.62 7.12 22.57
CA ARG A 72 2.07 7.86 23.71
C ARG A 72 1.60 6.94 24.83
N ALA A 73 1.21 5.71 24.49
CA ALA A 73 0.66 4.73 25.42
C ALA A 73 0.93 3.31 24.93
N GLY A 74 1.19 2.40 25.88
CA GLY A 74 1.53 1.01 25.65
C GLY A 74 2.55 0.53 26.67
N THR A 75 3.11 -0.66 26.47
CA THR A 75 4.23 -1.17 27.26
C THR A 75 5.52 -0.41 26.94
N VAL A 76 5.67 0.05 25.68
CA VAL A 76 6.75 0.95 25.25
C VAL A 76 6.19 2.34 24.95
N THR A 77 6.86 3.38 25.43
CA THR A 77 6.51 4.78 25.20
C THR A 77 7.74 5.60 24.80
N GLY A 78 7.51 6.72 24.10
CA GLY A 78 8.58 7.57 23.57
C GLY A 78 8.76 7.44 22.06
N GLU A 79 9.85 8.03 21.55
CA GLU A 79 10.20 7.95 20.13
C GLU A 79 10.67 6.52 19.79
N LEU A 80 10.10 5.94 18.73
CA LEU A 80 10.45 4.60 18.26
C LEU A 80 11.58 4.66 17.23
N THR A 81 12.41 3.62 17.19
CA THR A 81 13.47 3.51 16.19
C THR A 81 12.90 2.99 14.88
N VAL A 82 13.07 3.76 13.81
CA VAL A 82 12.66 3.33 12.46
C VAL A 82 13.70 2.34 11.92
N VAL A 83 13.28 1.11 11.65
CA VAL A 83 14.10 0.08 10.99
C VAL A 83 13.74 -0.08 9.52
N ALA A 84 14.56 -0.82 8.78
CA ALA A 84 14.40 -0.98 7.34
C ALA A 84 13.04 -1.60 6.96
N PRO A 85 12.40 -1.15 5.86
CA PRO A 85 11.15 -1.74 5.36
C PRO A 85 11.24 -3.26 5.17
N GLY A 86 10.17 -3.97 5.53
CA GLY A 86 10.08 -5.43 5.47
C GLY A 86 10.77 -6.16 6.63
N THR A 87 11.51 -5.45 7.49
CA THR A 87 12.13 -6.03 8.69
C THR A 87 11.10 -6.13 9.80
N THR A 88 10.97 -7.30 10.43
CA THR A 88 10.10 -7.43 11.62
C THR A 88 10.69 -6.58 12.76
N PRO A 89 9.93 -5.62 13.32
CA PRO A 89 10.43 -4.75 14.37
C PRO A 89 10.62 -5.52 15.68
N SER A 90 11.66 -5.16 16.41
CA SER A 90 11.87 -5.54 17.81
C SER A 90 11.18 -4.54 18.75
N SER A 91 11.30 -4.74 20.07
CA SER A 91 10.69 -3.85 21.05
C SER A 91 11.25 -2.43 20.94
N GLY A 92 10.37 -1.43 20.88
CA GLY A 92 10.75 -0.02 20.68
C GLY A 92 11.12 0.34 19.24
N GLU A 93 10.89 -0.55 18.29
CA GLU A 93 11.13 -0.33 16.86
C GLU A 93 9.81 -0.23 16.07
N ILE A 94 9.89 0.41 14.90
CA ILE A 94 8.80 0.53 13.94
C ILE A 94 9.31 0.30 12.53
N SER A 95 8.48 -0.28 11.68
CA SER A 95 8.86 -0.57 10.30
C SER A 95 7.68 -0.46 9.34
N ILE A 96 7.98 -0.50 8.06
CA ILE A 96 6.99 -0.57 6.99
C ILE A 96 6.84 -2.03 6.58
N GLN A 97 5.61 -2.50 6.53
CA GLN A 97 5.25 -3.83 6.06
C GLN A 97 5.45 -3.96 4.54
N PRO A 98 5.68 -5.15 3.97
CA PRO A 98 5.81 -5.31 2.51
C PRO A 98 4.63 -4.83 1.66
N ASN A 99 3.43 -4.70 2.23
CA ASN A 99 2.26 -4.11 1.57
C ASN A 99 2.16 -2.58 1.72
N GLY A 100 3.14 -1.97 2.40
CA GLY A 100 3.23 -0.54 2.66
C GLY A 100 2.45 -0.03 3.88
N ASP A 101 1.82 -0.90 4.67
CA ASP A 101 1.27 -0.50 5.97
C ASP A 101 2.37 -0.29 7.02
N VAL A 102 2.04 0.32 8.16
CA VAL A 102 3.00 0.54 9.26
C VAL A 102 2.85 -0.57 10.29
N MET A 103 3.93 -1.21 10.70
CA MET A 103 3.90 -2.30 11.69
C MET A 103 4.81 -2.05 12.89
N VAL A 104 4.34 -2.51 14.05
CA VAL A 104 5.01 -2.49 15.36
C VAL A 104 4.97 -3.89 15.99
N LEU A 105 5.85 -4.15 16.95
CA LEU A 105 5.83 -5.42 17.67
C LEU A 105 4.58 -5.51 18.56
N ALA A 106 3.78 -6.57 18.42
CA ALA A 106 2.54 -6.75 19.18
C ALA A 106 2.78 -6.79 20.71
N ALA A 107 3.95 -7.28 21.13
CA ALA A 107 4.33 -7.34 22.55
C ALA A 107 4.52 -5.96 23.20
N ASP A 108 4.76 -4.91 22.39
CA ASP A 108 4.84 -3.54 22.92
C ASP A 108 3.45 -2.98 23.27
N ALA A 109 2.38 -3.66 22.84
CA ALA A 109 0.98 -3.36 23.15
C ALA A 109 0.64 -1.86 23.03
N ILE A 110 1.08 -1.24 21.94
CA ILE A 110 0.94 0.21 21.72
C ILE A 110 -0.54 0.51 21.45
N THR A 111 -1.13 1.38 22.26
CA THR A 111 -2.55 1.79 22.16
C THR A 111 -2.72 3.26 21.82
N SER A 112 -1.63 3.96 21.47
CA SER A 112 -1.70 5.31 20.93
C SER A 112 -0.38 5.70 20.26
N LEU A 113 -0.37 5.69 18.93
CA LEU A 113 0.81 5.96 18.11
C LEU A 113 0.62 7.19 17.23
N ASP A 114 1.63 8.05 17.23
CA ASP A 114 1.80 9.11 16.24
C ASP A 114 2.85 8.69 15.21
N VAL A 115 2.58 8.90 13.93
CA VAL A 115 3.50 8.55 12.84
C VAL A 115 3.52 9.65 11.79
N THR A 116 4.71 10.04 11.36
CA THR A 116 4.90 10.89 10.18
C THR A 116 5.62 10.09 9.11
N PHE A 117 5.07 10.07 7.89
CA PHE A 117 5.60 9.26 6.80
C PHE A 117 5.48 9.94 5.43
N VAL A 118 6.34 9.52 4.50
CA VAL A 118 6.25 9.82 3.07
C VAL A 118 5.41 8.72 2.42
N PRO A 119 4.30 9.06 1.75
CA PRO A 119 3.48 8.08 1.05
C PRO A 119 4.13 7.63 -0.28
N GLU A 120 3.79 6.44 -0.74
CA GLU A 120 3.97 5.99 -2.12
C GLU A 120 2.81 6.52 -2.96
N ARG A 121 3.16 7.09 -4.13
CA ARG A 121 2.16 7.51 -5.10
C ARG A 121 1.92 6.40 -6.11
N GLY A 122 0.65 6.11 -6.38
CA GLY A 122 0.28 5.17 -7.41
C GLY A 122 -1.23 5.03 -7.58
N ASP A 123 -1.61 4.27 -8.60
CA ASP A 123 -2.99 3.87 -8.83
C ASP A 123 -3.21 2.48 -8.24
N VAL A 124 -4.39 2.28 -7.64
CA VAL A 124 -4.77 0.99 -7.06
C VAL A 124 -5.50 0.18 -8.11
N VAL A 125 -4.98 -1.00 -8.42
CA VAL A 125 -5.59 -1.93 -9.38
C VAL A 125 -5.94 -3.23 -8.67
N GLU A 126 -7.19 -3.66 -8.81
CA GLU A 126 -7.66 -4.95 -8.30
C GLU A 126 -7.86 -5.95 -9.45
N LEU A 127 -7.22 -7.10 -9.33
CA LEU A 127 -7.51 -8.27 -10.15
C LEU A 127 -8.39 -9.21 -9.32
N ASN A 128 -9.68 -9.25 -9.65
CA ASN A 128 -10.64 -10.08 -8.94
C ASN A 128 -10.88 -11.40 -9.69
N ASN A 129 -11.01 -12.51 -8.94
CA ASN A 129 -11.30 -13.84 -9.47
C ASN A 129 -10.34 -14.29 -10.59
N TRP A 130 -9.07 -13.92 -10.48
CA TRP A 130 -8.07 -14.15 -11.51
C TRP A 130 -7.52 -15.58 -11.44
N PRO A 131 -7.29 -16.26 -12.58
CA PRO A 131 -6.76 -17.62 -12.59
C PRO A 131 -5.32 -17.67 -12.07
N VAL A 132 -5.03 -18.66 -11.24
CA VAL A 132 -3.67 -19.01 -10.79
C VAL A 132 -3.21 -20.23 -11.57
N VAL A 133 -2.12 -20.10 -12.31
CA VAL A 133 -1.54 -21.16 -13.14
C VAL A 133 -0.10 -21.38 -12.71
N SER A 134 0.29 -22.63 -12.47
CA SER A 134 1.62 -22.97 -11.97
C SER A 134 2.00 -22.18 -10.70
N ASN A 135 1.05 -22.05 -9.77
CA ASN A 135 1.21 -21.34 -8.50
C ASN A 135 1.50 -19.84 -8.63
N ALA A 136 1.16 -19.22 -9.76
CA ALA A 136 1.32 -17.79 -9.98
C ALA A 136 0.14 -17.16 -10.72
N ILE A 137 -0.11 -15.89 -10.44
CA ILE A 137 -0.84 -14.99 -11.35
C ILE A 137 0.21 -14.28 -12.20
N ALA A 138 0.14 -14.51 -13.52
CA ALA A 138 0.84 -13.67 -14.48
C ALA A 138 0.09 -12.33 -14.60
N LEU A 139 0.79 -11.23 -14.32
CA LEU A 139 0.21 -9.90 -14.40
C LEU A 139 0.09 -9.48 -15.87
N PRO A 140 -1.06 -8.91 -16.30
CA PRO A 140 -1.24 -8.44 -17.66
C PRO A 140 -0.32 -7.25 -17.96
N ALA A 141 0.02 -7.08 -19.24
CA ALA A 141 0.89 -5.99 -19.68
C ALA A 141 0.35 -4.60 -19.32
N SER A 142 -0.97 -4.43 -19.22
CA SER A 142 -1.62 -3.19 -18.76
C SER A 142 -1.26 -2.81 -17.33
N ILE A 143 -0.77 -3.75 -16.51
CA ILE A 143 -0.34 -3.54 -15.12
C ILE A 143 1.18 -3.50 -15.02
N THR A 144 1.88 -4.36 -15.76
CA THR A 144 3.36 -4.43 -15.69
C THR A 144 4.05 -3.30 -16.45
N THR A 145 3.42 -2.75 -17.49
CA THR A 145 4.01 -1.67 -18.32
C THR A 145 4.07 -0.34 -17.56
N PRO A 146 3.02 0.11 -16.85
CA PRO A 146 3.14 1.26 -15.95
C PRO A 146 4.17 1.05 -14.83
N GLY A 147 4.35 -0.19 -14.41
CA GLY A 147 5.25 -0.59 -13.32
C GLY A 147 4.49 -0.87 -12.03
N VAL A 148 4.73 -2.04 -11.45
CA VAL A 148 4.11 -2.43 -10.17
C VAL A 148 4.99 -1.95 -9.02
N VAL A 149 4.40 -1.30 -8.04
CA VAL A 149 5.10 -0.78 -6.85
C VAL A 149 5.00 -1.81 -5.72
N LEU A 150 3.78 -2.12 -5.27
CA LEU A 150 3.51 -2.98 -4.12
C LEU A 150 2.38 -3.97 -4.40
N LEU A 151 2.42 -5.11 -3.71
CA LEU A 151 1.26 -5.98 -3.52
C LEU A 151 0.57 -5.53 -2.23
N LEU A 152 -0.65 -5.02 -2.33
CA LEU A 152 -1.39 -4.47 -1.19
C LEU A 152 -2.12 -5.58 -0.43
N GLU A 153 -2.80 -6.45 -1.18
CA GLU A 153 -3.60 -7.54 -0.65
C GLU A 153 -3.53 -8.76 -1.57
N ALA A 154 -3.62 -9.95 -0.97
CA ALA A 154 -3.77 -11.21 -1.69
C ALA A 154 -4.73 -12.13 -0.94
N GLU A 155 -5.67 -12.72 -1.66
CA GLU A 155 -6.68 -13.63 -1.12
C GLU A 155 -6.89 -14.81 -2.06
N SER A 156 -6.84 -16.02 -1.50
CA SER A 156 -7.23 -17.24 -2.21
C SER A 156 -8.75 -17.38 -2.19
N LEU A 157 -9.37 -17.36 -3.37
CA LEU A 157 -10.82 -17.52 -3.54
C LEU A 157 -11.22 -18.98 -3.80
N ALA A 158 -10.31 -19.77 -4.36
CA ALA A 158 -10.52 -21.19 -4.63
C ALA A 158 -9.20 -21.96 -4.62
N GLY A 159 -9.21 -23.18 -4.08
CA GLY A 159 -8.03 -24.04 -3.91
C GLY A 159 -8.18 -24.93 -2.68
N THR A 160 -7.07 -25.53 -2.24
CA THR A 160 -7.02 -26.28 -0.98
C THR A 160 -7.11 -25.35 0.23
N LEU A 161 -6.48 -24.17 0.15
CA LEU A 161 -6.60 -23.09 1.12
C LEU A 161 -7.41 -21.93 0.53
N THR A 162 -8.31 -21.35 1.33
CA THR A 162 -9.07 -20.14 1.00
C THR A 162 -8.91 -19.09 2.09
N GLY A 163 -9.11 -17.82 1.72
CA GLY A 163 -8.99 -16.67 2.60
C GLY A 163 -7.73 -15.84 2.36
N LYS A 164 -7.51 -14.87 3.25
CA LYS A 164 -6.46 -13.86 3.14
C LYS A 164 -5.08 -14.50 3.33
N LEU A 165 -4.15 -14.10 2.48
CA LEU A 165 -2.78 -14.57 2.50
C LEU A 165 -1.86 -13.45 2.96
N ARG A 166 -0.84 -13.80 3.74
CA ARG A 166 0.14 -12.83 4.23
C ARG A 166 0.95 -12.27 3.07
N VAL A 167 1.16 -10.96 3.06
CA VAL A 167 1.97 -10.30 2.03
C VAL A 167 3.42 -10.25 2.47
N LEU A 168 4.29 -10.83 1.66
CA LEU A 168 5.74 -10.79 1.89
C LEU A 168 6.46 -9.91 0.88
N ALA A 169 7.69 -9.54 1.25
CA ALA A 169 8.59 -8.80 0.38
C ALA A 169 8.82 -9.55 -0.95
N PRO A 170 9.00 -8.82 -2.06
CA PRO A 170 9.27 -9.43 -3.35
C PRO A 170 10.48 -10.37 -3.33
N SER A 171 10.38 -11.52 -3.99
CA SER A 171 11.47 -12.51 -4.03
C SER A 171 11.39 -13.43 -5.25
N GLY A 172 12.52 -13.99 -5.67
CA GLY A 172 12.58 -14.99 -6.74
C GLY A 172 12.01 -16.34 -6.33
N SER A 173 12.03 -16.63 -5.02
CA SER A 173 11.60 -17.91 -4.46
C SER A 173 10.08 -18.04 -4.37
N ALA A 174 9.59 -19.28 -4.31
CA ALA A 174 8.18 -19.54 -4.00
C ALA A 174 7.79 -18.96 -2.63
N ALA A 175 6.51 -18.60 -2.48
CA ALA A 175 5.97 -18.24 -1.18
C ALA A 175 5.83 -19.49 -0.29
N ALA A 176 5.90 -19.32 1.03
CA ALA A 176 5.54 -20.42 1.95
C ALA A 176 4.02 -20.47 2.14
N THR A 177 3.52 -21.58 2.66
CA THR A 177 2.08 -21.84 2.87
C THR A 177 1.40 -20.65 3.56
N THR A 178 0.20 -20.28 3.11
CA THR A 178 -0.60 -19.12 3.57
C THR A 178 -0.01 -17.74 3.26
N GLN A 179 0.95 -17.66 2.33
CA GLN A 179 1.62 -16.41 1.97
C GLN A 179 1.57 -16.17 0.47
N ALA A 180 1.64 -14.90 0.10
CA ALA A 180 1.78 -14.44 -1.27
C ALA A 180 2.88 -13.38 -1.35
N ARG A 181 3.52 -13.28 -2.51
CA ARG A 181 4.53 -12.25 -2.78
C ARG A 181 4.61 -11.92 -4.26
N LEU A 182 5.12 -10.74 -4.59
CA LEU A 182 5.57 -10.44 -5.94
C LEU A 182 6.87 -11.17 -6.25
N ASP A 183 7.10 -11.49 -7.51
CA ASP A 183 8.42 -11.83 -7.99
C ASP A 183 9.33 -10.58 -8.07
N VAL A 184 10.65 -10.79 -8.21
CA VAL A 184 11.61 -9.67 -8.26
C VAL A 184 11.36 -8.76 -9.46
N ALA A 185 10.97 -9.35 -10.59
CA ALA A 185 10.63 -8.60 -11.80
C ALA A 185 9.26 -7.89 -11.70
N LYS A 186 8.47 -8.18 -10.65
CA LYS A 186 7.10 -7.71 -10.44
C LYS A 186 6.17 -7.94 -11.64
N THR A 187 6.36 -9.08 -12.29
CA THR A 187 5.52 -9.57 -13.40
C THR A 187 4.56 -10.67 -12.96
N ASN A 188 4.78 -11.25 -11.77
CA ASN A 188 3.95 -12.33 -11.24
C ASN A 188 3.66 -12.13 -9.75
N VAL A 189 2.46 -12.52 -9.33
CA VAL A 189 2.16 -12.78 -7.91
C VAL A 189 2.29 -14.29 -7.68
N LYS A 190 3.20 -14.68 -6.78
CA LYS A 190 3.52 -16.07 -6.46
C LYS A 190 2.82 -16.53 -5.20
N PHE A 191 2.31 -17.76 -5.25
CA PHE A 191 1.66 -18.48 -4.15
C PHE A 191 2.49 -19.73 -3.80
N ALA A 192 2.22 -20.32 -2.63
CA ALA A 192 2.84 -21.57 -2.27
C ALA A 192 2.20 -22.74 -3.04
N PRO A 193 2.99 -23.70 -3.58
CA PRO A 193 2.44 -24.89 -4.22
C PRO A 193 1.50 -25.70 -3.31
N ALA A 194 1.79 -25.71 -2.00
CA ALA A 194 0.98 -26.42 -1.01
C ALA A 194 -0.41 -25.78 -0.77
N ASP A 195 -0.58 -24.49 -1.06
CA ASP A 195 -1.89 -23.83 -0.93
C ASP A 195 -2.84 -24.25 -2.07
N ALA A 196 -2.28 -24.74 -3.19
CA ALA A 196 -2.98 -25.16 -4.40
C ALA A 196 -4.06 -24.16 -4.84
N VAL A 197 -3.71 -22.87 -4.81
CA VAL A 197 -4.60 -21.78 -5.22
C VAL A 197 -4.90 -21.91 -6.71
N THR A 198 -6.17 -21.87 -7.07
CA THR A 198 -6.66 -21.93 -8.45
C THR A 198 -7.30 -20.63 -8.91
N LYS A 199 -7.88 -19.86 -7.98
CA LYS A 199 -8.36 -18.49 -8.21
C LYS A 199 -8.01 -17.60 -7.03
N ALA A 200 -7.60 -16.37 -7.31
CA ALA A 200 -7.27 -15.40 -6.29
C ALA A 200 -7.77 -13.99 -6.64
N ARG A 201 -7.90 -13.18 -5.59
CA ARG A 201 -8.06 -11.73 -5.68
C ARG A 201 -6.75 -11.09 -5.21
N VAL A 202 -6.20 -10.20 -6.02
CA VAL A 202 -5.00 -9.45 -5.66
C VAL A 202 -5.23 -7.96 -5.89
N LYS A 203 -4.75 -7.14 -4.95
CA LYS A 203 -4.78 -5.69 -5.06
C LYS A 203 -3.34 -5.19 -5.15
N LEU A 204 -3.06 -4.36 -6.14
CA LEU A 204 -1.72 -3.90 -6.48
C LEU A 204 -1.70 -2.37 -6.47
N LEU A 205 -0.58 -1.80 -6.02
CA LEU A 205 -0.25 -0.42 -6.30
C LEU A 205 0.62 -0.39 -7.55
N VAL A 206 0.18 0.31 -8.59
CA VAL A 206 0.95 0.54 -9.81
C VAL A 206 1.37 2.00 -9.90
N CYS A 207 2.44 2.30 -10.63
CA CYS A 207 2.84 3.69 -10.87
C CYS A 207 1.65 4.45 -11.48
N ALA A 208 1.48 5.70 -11.05
CA ALA A 208 0.41 6.54 -11.55
C ALA A 208 0.50 6.66 -13.08
N ALA A 209 -0.62 6.49 -13.77
CA ALA A 209 -0.66 6.56 -15.23
C ALA A 209 -0.22 7.94 -15.78
N VAL A 210 -0.34 8.99 -14.95
CA VAL A 210 0.06 10.35 -15.27
C VAL A 210 1.17 10.77 -14.32
N ASP A 211 2.35 11.07 -14.90
CA ASP A 211 3.39 11.77 -14.19
C ASP A 211 2.98 13.24 -14.03
N LEU A 212 2.68 13.64 -12.79
CA LEU A 212 2.21 15.00 -12.52
C LEU A 212 3.36 16.01 -12.60
N ASP A 213 4.58 15.60 -12.27
CA ASP A 213 5.72 16.52 -12.26
C ASP A 213 6.04 16.92 -13.70
N THR A 214 6.06 15.94 -14.62
CA THR A 214 6.16 16.20 -16.06
C THR A 214 5.04 17.12 -16.57
N VAL A 215 3.79 16.93 -16.13
CA VAL A 215 2.66 17.75 -16.59
C VAL A 215 2.72 19.18 -16.03
N LEU A 216 3.08 19.35 -14.76
CA LEU A 216 3.14 20.66 -14.11
C LEU A 216 4.36 21.48 -14.56
N GLU A 217 5.50 20.83 -14.78
CA GLU A 217 6.71 21.49 -15.28
C GLU A 217 6.58 21.90 -16.76
N ALA A 218 5.89 21.10 -17.58
CA ALA A 218 5.63 21.45 -18.98
C ALA A 218 4.83 22.77 -19.10
N ASP A 219 3.88 23.02 -18.19
CA ASP A 219 3.07 24.24 -18.16
C ASP A 219 3.85 25.44 -17.57
N ALA A 220 4.83 25.19 -16.69
CA ALA A 220 5.68 26.23 -16.10
C ALA A 220 6.66 26.86 -17.12
N THR A 221 7.00 26.16 -18.20
CA THR A 221 7.87 26.67 -19.29
C THR A 221 7.19 27.65 -20.26
N VAL A 222 5.90 27.98 -20.07
CA VAL A 222 5.12 28.87 -20.96
C VAL A 222 4.87 30.26 -20.34
N MET A 223 5.54 30.61 -19.25
CA MET A 223 5.57 31.97 -18.68
C MET A 223 6.99 32.56 -18.73
#